data_AF-A0A7K0DH50-F1
#
_entry.id   AF-A0A7K0DH50-F1
#
_cell.length_a   1.000
_cell.length_b   1.000
_cell.length_c   1.000
_cell.angle_alpha   90.00
_cell.angle_beta   90.00
_cell.angle_gamma   90.00
#
_symmetry.space_group_name_H-M   'P 1'
#
loop_
_entity.id
_entity.type
_entity.pdbx_description
1 polymer ?
#
loop_
_entity_poly.entity_id
_entity_poly.type
_entity_poly.pdbx_seq_one_letter_code
_entity_poly.pdbx_strand_id
1 'polypeptide(L)'
;MVAGAGNETTGRLIGWIGSILAKNPDQRRELAADPLLIPNAVEEILRLEPAGPAIGRYVAADAEFHGTTVPAGSALLVLIAAANRDPRRVPDGDRFDIHRDIRHQLAFGYGLHFCLGASLARLEGRIAMAELLKRFPDWDVDWDHAKLVSTSTVRGWESLPLIVGSSVPVA
;
A
#
# COMPACT_ATOMS: atom_id res chain seq x y z
N MET A 1 9.30 -3.42 20.20
CA MET A 1 8.07 -3.77 19.42
C MET A 1 7.72 -2.70 18.38
N VAL A 2 7.82 -1.39 18.67
CA VAL A 2 7.60 -0.30 17.69
C VAL A 2 8.56 -0.37 16.48
N ALA A 3 9.86 -0.58 16.74
CA ALA A 3 10.86 -0.68 15.67
C ALA A 3 10.58 -1.82 14.67
N GLY A 4 10.09 -2.98 15.13
CA GLY A 4 9.74 -4.10 14.24
C GLY A 4 8.49 -3.81 13.41
N ALA A 5 7.45 -3.24 14.02
CA ALA A 5 6.19 -2.96 13.34
C ALA A 5 6.31 -1.83 12.29
N GLY A 6 7.03 -0.75 12.62
CA GLY A 6 7.16 0.42 11.74
C GLY A 6 8.20 0.25 10.63
N ASN A 7 9.32 -0.43 10.89
CA ASN A 7 10.41 -0.51 9.92
C ASN A 7 10.03 -1.34 8.68
N GLU A 8 9.50 -2.54 8.89
CA GLU A 8 9.21 -3.43 7.76
C GLU A 8 8.03 -2.91 6.93
N THR A 9 6.94 -2.47 7.56
CA THR A 9 5.73 -2.03 6.86
C THR A 9 5.95 -0.74 6.08
N THR A 10 6.65 0.25 6.63
CA THR A 10 6.97 1.48 5.90
C THR A 10 8.01 1.24 4.80
N GLY A 11 8.99 0.37 5.03
CA GLY A 11 9.91 -0.07 3.97
C GLY A 11 9.17 -0.70 2.78
N ARG A 12 8.13 -1.50 3.04
CA ARG A 12 7.27 -2.05 1.97
C ARG A 12 6.48 -0.96 1.26
N LEU A 13 5.91 0.01 1.98
CA LEU A 13 5.24 1.17 1.38
C LEU A 13 6.15 1.90 0.39
N ILE A 14 7.41 2.16 0.77
CA ILE A 14 8.38 2.84 -0.11
C ILE A 14 8.67 2.01 -1.37
N GLY A 15 8.83 0.69 -1.23
CA GLY A 15 8.94 -0.20 -2.40
C GLY A 15 7.68 -0.14 -3.30
N TRP A 16 6.49 -0.10 -2.71
CA TRP A 16 5.24 0.04 -3.47
C TRP A 16 5.18 1.36 -4.23
N ILE A 17 5.60 2.48 -3.61
CA ILE A 17 5.72 3.79 -4.29
C ILE A 17 6.55 3.67 -5.56
N GLY A 18 7.75 3.09 -5.48
CA GLY A 18 8.62 2.92 -6.66
C GLY A 18 7.97 2.10 -7.77
N SER A 19 7.37 0.95 -7.42
CA SER A 19 6.81 0.02 -8.39
C SER A 19 5.48 0.48 -9.02
N ILE A 20 4.58 1.08 -8.24
CA ILE A 20 3.27 1.53 -8.73
C ILE A 20 3.44 2.74 -9.64
N LEU A 21 4.27 3.71 -9.25
CA LEU A 21 4.52 4.87 -10.08
C LEU A 21 5.34 4.54 -11.34
N ALA A 22 6.17 3.50 -11.32
CA ALA A 22 6.80 2.97 -12.55
C ALA A 22 5.76 2.42 -13.53
N LYS A 23 4.74 1.69 -13.04
CA LYS A 23 3.64 1.16 -13.85
C LYS A 23 2.63 2.22 -14.31
N ASN A 24 2.69 3.42 -13.77
CA ASN A 24 1.75 4.51 -14.04
C ASN A 24 2.51 5.82 -14.36
N PRO A 25 3.29 5.86 -15.47
CA PRO A 25 4.18 6.97 -15.77
C PRO A 25 3.44 8.30 -15.95
N ASP A 26 2.22 8.30 -16.48
CA ASP A 26 1.45 9.53 -16.67
C ASP A 26 1.06 10.18 -15.34
N GLN A 27 0.55 9.38 -14.40
CA GLN A 27 0.22 9.84 -13.05
C GLN A 27 1.48 10.21 -12.25
N ARG A 28 2.61 9.53 -12.49
CA ARG A 28 3.91 9.90 -11.92
C ARG A 28 4.36 11.29 -12.38
N ARG A 29 4.28 11.58 -13.68
CA ARG A 29 4.65 12.90 -14.23
C ARG A 29 3.75 14.00 -13.67
N GLU A 30 2.47 13.70 -13.49
CA GLU A 30 1.53 14.63 -12.84
C GLU A 30 1.93 14.91 -11.38
N LEU A 31 2.25 13.88 -10.59
CA LEU A 31 2.73 14.05 -9.21
C LEU A 31 4.07 14.83 -9.14
N ALA A 32 4.95 14.66 -10.12
CA ALA A 32 6.19 15.41 -10.20
C ALA A 32 5.95 16.89 -10.52
N ALA A 33 4.94 17.19 -11.34
CA ALA A 33 4.54 18.56 -11.69
C ALA A 33 3.75 19.25 -10.58
N ASP A 34 2.91 18.51 -9.85
CA ASP A 34 2.11 19.02 -8.73
C ASP A 34 2.29 18.17 -7.45
N PRO A 35 3.25 18.54 -6.58
CA PRO A 35 3.48 17.88 -5.30
C PRO A 35 2.30 17.94 -4.33
N LEU A 36 1.28 18.78 -4.56
CA LEU A 36 0.08 18.84 -3.72
C LEU A 36 -0.77 17.58 -3.81
N LEU A 37 -0.59 16.76 -4.85
CA LEU A 37 -1.28 15.48 -5.04
C LEU A 37 -0.66 14.32 -4.23
N ILE A 38 0.57 14.49 -3.75
CA ILE A 38 1.34 13.44 -3.03
C ILE A 38 0.58 12.87 -1.81
N PRO A 39 -0.05 13.68 -0.94
CA PRO A 39 -0.77 13.14 0.21
C PRO A 39 -1.88 12.16 -0.17
N ASN A 40 -2.61 12.41 -1.27
CA ASN A 40 -3.67 11.51 -1.73
C ASN A 40 -3.08 10.27 -2.41
N ALA A 41 -2.03 10.43 -3.21
CA ALA A 41 -1.33 9.31 -3.85
C ALA A 41 -0.76 8.30 -2.82
N VAL A 42 -0.26 8.78 -1.68
CA VAL A 42 0.19 7.91 -0.57
C VAL A 42 -0.98 7.10 -0.01
N GLU A 43 -2.16 7.69 0.19
CA GLU A 43 -3.34 6.95 0.64
C GLU A 43 -3.81 5.94 -0.43
N GLU A 44 -3.71 6.28 -1.72
CA GLU A 44 -4.12 5.37 -2.80
C GLU A 44 -3.19 4.16 -2.88
N ILE A 45 -1.89 4.36 -2.69
CA ILE A 45 -0.92 3.26 -2.62
C ILE A 45 -1.18 2.39 -1.39
N LEU A 46 -1.45 2.98 -0.23
CA LEU A 46 -1.80 2.24 0.98
C LEU A 46 -3.08 1.42 0.79
N ARG A 47 -4.09 1.97 0.10
CA ARG A 47 -5.33 1.29 -0.24
C ARG A 47 -5.04 0.10 -1.17
N LEU A 48 -4.35 0.37 -2.28
CA LEU A 48 -4.09 -0.61 -3.32
C LEU A 48 -3.16 -1.70 -2.80
N GLU A 49 -1.98 -1.36 -2.31
CA GLU A 49 -0.99 -2.34 -1.83
C GLU A 49 -0.68 -2.18 -0.34
N PRO A 50 -1.61 -2.56 0.56
CA PRO A 50 -1.38 -2.51 2.00
C PRO A 50 -0.29 -3.51 2.39
N ALA A 51 0.71 -3.03 3.13
CA ALA A 51 1.81 -3.86 3.60
C ALA A 51 1.32 -5.03 4.48
N GLY A 52 0.28 -4.83 5.29
CA GLY A 52 -0.44 -5.89 6.00
C GLY A 52 -1.72 -6.27 5.26
N PRO A 53 -1.70 -7.25 4.32
CA PRO A 53 -2.86 -7.55 3.48
C PRO A 53 -3.99 -8.25 4.23
N ALA A 54 -3.69 -8.83 5.40
CA ALA A 54 -4.68 -9.49 6.24
C ALA A 54 -4.31 -9.42 7.71
N ILE A 55 -5.32 -9.48 8.58
CA ILE A 55 -5.14 -9.43 10.04
C ILE A 55 -5.94 -10.55 10.70
N GLY A 56 -5.27 -11.34 11.54
CA GLY A 56 -5.90 -12.41 12.31
C GLY A 56 -6.71 -11.89 13.50
N ARG A 57 -7.81 -12.57 13.81
CA ARG A 57 -8.64 -12.39 14.99
C ARG A 57 -8.96 -13.75 15.60
N TYR A 58 -9.08 -13.77 16.92
CA TYR A 58 -9.61 -14.93 17.63
C TYR A 58 -11.08 -14.68 17.96
N VAL A 59 -11.93 -15.66 17.67
CA VAL A 59 -13.37 -15.56 17.89
C VAL A 59 -13.66 -15.95 19.34
N ALA A 60 -13.97 -14.96 20.19
CA ALA A 60 -14.13 -15.16 21.63
C ALA A 60 -15.46 -15.82 22.03
N ALA A 61 -16.49 -15.68 21.20
CA ALA A 61 -17.80 -16.29 21.33
C ALA A 61 -18.38 -16.49 19.92
N ASP A 62 -19.33 -17.42 19.77
CA ASP A 62 -20.03 -17.65 18.50
C ASP A 62 -20.52 -16.31 17.91
N ALA A 63 -20.19 -16.06 16.65
CA ALA A 63 -20.48 -14.81 15.98
C ALA A 63 -21.02 -15.06 14.57
N GLU A 64 -22.03 -14.29 14.17
CA GLU A 64 -22.65 -14.42 12.85
C GLU A 64 -22.08 -13.36 11.89
N PHE A 65 -21.57 -13.79 10.74
CA PHE A 65 -21.10 -12.93 9.66
C PHE A 65 -21.76 -13.34 8.35
N HIS A 66 -22.49 -12.42 7.72
CA HIS A 66 -23.14 -12.65 6.42
C HIS A 66 -23.97 -13.96 6.36
N GLY A 67 -24.72 -14.28 7.43
CA GLY A 67 -25.54 -15.49 7.53
C GLY A 67 -24.75 -16.77 7.84
N THR A 68 -23.46 -16.67 8.19
CA THR A 68 -22.61 -17.79 8.58
C THR A 68 -22.17 -17.65 10.03
N THR A 69 -22.44 -18.66 10.86
CA THR A 69 -21.92 -18.73 12.23
C THR A 69 -20.46 -19.16 12.22
N VAL A 70 -19.61 -18.34 12.84
CA VAL A 70 -18.21 -18.65 13.12
C VAL A 70 -18.11 -19.03 14.61
N PRO A 71 -17.77 -20.29 14.94
CA PRO A 71 -17.73 -20.75 16.33
C PRO A 71 -16.66 -20.06 17.18
N ALA A 72 -16.93 -19.94 18.47
CA ALA A 72 -15.95 -19.60 19.48
C ALA A 72 -14.72 -20.50 19.37
N GLY A 73 -13.53 -19.94 19.54
CA GLY A 73 -12.27 -20.66 19.38
C GLY A 73 -11.67 -20.65 17.98
N SER A 74 -12.42 -20.19 16.98
CA SER A 74 -11.93 -20.10 15.61
C SER A 74 -10.89 -19.00 15.42
N ALA A 75 -9.97 -19.20 14.48
CA ALA A 75 -9.14 -18.13 13.92
C ALA A 75 -9.85 -17.54 12.69
N LEU A 76 -10.07 -16.24 12.70
CA LEU A 76 -10.67 -15.49 11.60
C LEU A 76 -9.61 -14.60 10.95
N LEU A 77 -9.51 -14.65 9.62
CA LEU A 77 -8.60 -13.78 8.87
C LEU A 77 -9.40 -12.68 8.16
N VAL A 78 -9.14 -11.43 8.53
CA VAL A 78 -9.74 -10.26 7.88
C VAL A 78 -8.87 -9.84 6.71
N LEU A 79 -9.38 -9.97 5.48
CA LEU A 79 -8.65 -9.66 4.26
C LEU A 79 -8.70 -8.15 3.93
N ILE A 80 -7.78 -7.38 4.50
CA ILE A 80 -7.66 -5.93 4.32
C ILE A 80 -7.49 -5.55 2.84
N ALA A 81 -6.62 -6.26 2.12
CA ALA A 81 -6.36 -5.99 0.70
C ALA A 81 -7.60 -6.19 -0.19
N ALA A 82 -8.45 -7.15 0.16
CA ALA A 82 -9.72 -7.38 -0.54
C ALA A 82 -10.75 -6.31 -0.19
N ALA A 83 -10.88 -5.96 1.10
CA ALA A 83 -11.80 -4.92 1.55
C ALA A 83 -11.47 -3.54 0.93
N ASN A 84 -10.19 -3.22 0.78
CA ASN A 84 -9.73 -1.99 0.14
C ASN A 84 -10.01 -1.93 -1.38
N ARG A 85 -10.31 -3.06 -2.02
CA ARG A 85 -10.63 -3.17 -3.46
C ARG A 85 -12.10 -3.52 -3.71
N ASP A 86 -12.91 -3.60 -2.66
CA ASP A 86 -14.29 -4.06 -2.75
C ASP A 86 -15.12 -3.13 -3.65
N PRO A 87 -15.67 -3.62 -4.78
CA PRO A 87 -16.41 -2.78 -5.74
C PRO A 87 -17.66 -2.14 -5.14
N ARG A 88 -18.18 -2.65 -4.01
CA ARG A 88 -19.31 -2.05 -3.28
C ARG A 88 -18.95 -0.73 -2.62
N ARG A 89 -17.65 -0.46 -2.43
CA ARG A 89 -17.11 0.74 -1.75
C ARG A 89 -16.13 1.51 -2.62
N VAL A 90 -15.38 0.81 -3.45
CA VAL A 90 -14.32 1.35 -4.30
C VAL A 90 -14.54 0.83 -5.73
N PRO A 91 -15.35 1.55 -6.54
CA PRO A 91 -15.49 1.24 -7.96
C PRO A 91 -14.13 1.23 -8.65
N ASP A 92 -13.92 0.27 -9.56
CA ASP A 92 -12.62 0.03 -10.22
C ASP A 92 -11.45 -0.09 -9.23
N GLY A 93 -11.67 -0.83 -8.13
CA GLY A 93 -10.74 -0.92 -7.00
C GLY A 93 -9.35 -1.45 -7.32
N ASP A 94 -9.19 -2.19 -8.42
CA ASP A 94 -7.89 -2.69 -8.89
C ASP A 94 -7.05 -1.63 -9.61
N ARG A 95 -7.65 -0.51 -10.02
CA ARG A 95 -6.95 0.57 -10.72
C ARG A 95 -6.35 1.56 -9.74
N PHE A 96 -5.09 1.92 -9.98
CA PHE A 96 -4.42 3.04 -9.31
C PHE A 96 -4.91 4.37 -9.88
N ASP A 97 -5.33 5.29 -9.01
CA ASP A 97 -5.86 6.60 -9.40
C ASP A 97 -5.52 7.66 -8.35
N ILE A 98 -4.59 8.56 -8.66
CA ILE A 98 -4.14 9.64 -7.76
C ILE A 98 -5.22 10.67 -7.45
N HIS A 99 -6.31 10.70 -8.23
CA HIS A 99 -7.45 11.60 -8.06
C HIS A 99 -8.63 10.93 -7.36
N ARG A 100 -8.49 9.65 -6.95
CA ARG A 100 -9.54 8.94 -6.24
C ARG A 100 -9.90 9.67 -4.95
N ASP A 101 -11.20 9.87 -4.72
CA ASP A 101 -11.72 10.35 -3.44
C ASP A 101 -11.62 9.23 -2.39
N ILE A 102 -10.52 9.21 -1.64
CA ILE A 102 -10.25 8.21 -0.62
C ILE A 102 -10.76 8.71 0.72
N ARG A 103 -12.03 8.40 1.00
CA ARG A 103 -12.64 8.74 2.29
C ARG A 103 -12.10 7.88 3.43
N HIS A 104 -11.99 6.57 3.20
CA HIS A 104 -11.45 5.61 4.17
C HIS A 104 -10.78 4.43 3.47
N GLN A 105 -9.59 4.06 3.92
CA GLN A 105 -8.89 2.81 3.61
C GLN A 105 -8.56 2.06 4.91
N LEU A 106 -8.33 0.75 4.82
CA LEU A 106 -8.14 -0.15 5.97
C LEU A 106 -6.70 -0.66 6.14
N ALA A 107 -5.72 -0.14 5.39
CA ALA A 107 -4.30 -0.49 5.49
C ALA A 107 -3.72 -0.29 6.90
N PHE A 108 -4.29 0.65 7.66
CA PHE A 108 -3.95 0.90 9.06
C PHE A 108 -4.88 0.20 10.08
N GLY A 109 -5.76 -0.67 9.61
CA GLY A 109 -6.81 -1.29 10.42
C GLY A 109 -7.93 -0.32 10.82
N TYR A 110 -8.76 -0.75 11.75
CA TYR A 110 -9.89 0.02 12.28
C TYR A 110 -10.19 -0.40 13.73
N GLY A 111 -10.76 0.50 14.52
CA GLY A 111 -11.14 0.26 15.92
C GLY A 111 -9.99 0.42 16.91
N LEU A 112 -10.05 -0.27 18.05
CA LEU A 112 -9.10 -0.11 19.17
C LEU A 112 -7.64 -0.39 18.79
N HIS A 113 -7.42 -1.20 17.76
CA HIS A 113 -6.08 -1.54 17.26
C HIS A 113 -5.70 -0.74 16.00
N PHE A 114 -6.32 0.42 15.77
CA PHE A 114 -5.90 1.32 14.70
C PHE A 114 -4.41 1.65 14.84
N CYS A 115 -3.69 1.64 13.71
CA CYS A 115 -2.24 1.75 13.69
C CYS A 115 -1.76 3.02 14.40
N LEU A 116 -1.06 2.83 15.53
CA LEU A 116 -0.43 3.92 16.28
C LEU A 116 0.59 4.69 15.43
N GLY A 117 1.24 4.02 14.48
CA GLY A 117 2.24 4.59 13.57
C GLY A 117 1.67 5.24 12.30
N ALA A 118 0.34 5.29 12.12
CA ALA A 118 -0.26 5.74 10.86
C ALA A 118 0.21 7.13 10.43
N SER A 119 0.28 8.08 11.36
CA SER A 119 0.74 9.45 11.07
C SER A 119 2.21 9.49 10.65
N LEU A 120 3.06 8.66 11.26
CA LEU A 120 4.48 8.60 10.94
C LEU A 120 4.71 7.91 9.57
N ALA A 121 4.06 6.77 9.32
CA ALA A 121 4.14 6.08 8.04
C ALA A 121 3.68 6.97 6.87
N ARG A 122 2.63 7.78 7.07
CA ARG A 122 2.18 8.79 6.10
C ARG A 122 3.22 9.86 5.87
N LEU A 123 3.84 10.38 6.94
CA LEU A 123 4.89 11.39 6.83
C LEU A 123 6.09 10.85 6.04
N GLU A 124 6.58 9.67 6.41
CA GLU A 124 7.69 9.00 5.72
C GLU A 124 7.36 8.73 4.25
N GLY A 125 6.17 8.20 3.95
CA GLY A 125 5.73 7.96 2.58
C GLY A 125 5.66 9.24 1.73
N ARG A 126 5.16 10.35 2.30
CA ARG A 126 5.12 11.66 1.62
C ARG A 126 6.51 12.19 1.32
N ILE A 127 7.41 12.14 2.31
CA ILE A 127 8.80 12.62 2.15
C ILE A 127 9.52 11.75 1.12
N ALA A 128 9.44 10.43 1.23
CA ALA A 128 10.08 9.50 0.31
C ALA A 128 9.60 9.70 -1.14
N MET A 129 8.28 9.83 -1.34
CA MET A 129 7.71 10.08 -2.66
C MET A 129 8.15 11.43 -3.23
N ALA A 130 8.10 12.50 -2.43
CA ALA A 130 8.49 13.84 -2.87
C ALA A 130 9.97 13.91 -3.27
N GLU A 131 10.86 13.33 -2.47
CA GLU A 131 12.30 13.33 -2.77
C GLU A 131 12.64 12.43 -3.97
N LEU A 132 11.93 11.30 -4.14
CA LEU A 132 12.08 10.44 -5.30
C LEU A 132 11.69 11.18 -6.58
N LEU A 133 10.50 11.78 -6.63
CA LEU A 133 9.99 12.52 -7.79
C LEU A 133 10.85 13.75 -8.13
N LYS A 134 11.33 14.47 -7.10
CA LYS A 134 12.20 15.64 -7.27
C LYS A 134 13.56 15.28 -7.88
N ARG A 135 14.14 14.14 -7.50
CA ARG A 135 15.48 13.74 -7.94
C ARG A 135 15.46 12.90 -9.22
N PHE A 136 14.43 12.08 -9.38
CA PHE A 136 14.24 11.17 -10.49
C PHE A 136 12.79 11.32 -10.99
N PRO A 137 12.49 12.30 -11.84
CA PRO A 137 11.13 12.49 -12.36
C PRO A 137 10.70 11.32 -13.26
N ASP A 138 11.67 10.65 -13.87
CA ASP A 138 11.46 9.46 -14.69
C ASP A 138 12.36 8.30 -14.25
N TRP A 139 11.75 7.13 -14.16
CA TRP A 139 12.43 5.86 -13.90
C TRP A 139 11.63 4.69 -14.51
N ASP A 140 12.25 3.53 -14.57
CA ASP A 140 11.57 2.25 -14.71
C ASP A 140 12.11 1.27 -13.67
N VAL A 141 11.62 0.04 -13.66
CA VAL A 141 12.08 -1.05 -12.80
C VAL A 141 12.63 -2.16 -13.67
N ASP A 142 13.76 -2.73 -13.26
CA ASP A 142 14.22 -4.01 -13.80
C ASP A 142 13.34 -5.14 -13.23
N TRP A 143 12.23 -5.40 -13.92
CA TRP A 143 11.21 -6.36 -13.48
C TRP A 143 11.70 -7.80 -13.47
N ASP A 144 12.69 -8.14 -14.30
CA ASP A 144 13.28 -9.49 -14.37
C ASP A 144 14.09 -9.81 -13.09
N HIS A 145 14.65 -8.78 -12.46
CA HIS A 145 15.42 -8.89 -11.21
C HIS A 145 14.68 -8.41 -9.96
N ALA A 146 13.43 -7.96 -10.10
CA ALA A 146 12.58 -7.58 -8.98
C ALA A 146 12.12 -8.81 -8.19
N LYS A 147 12.19 -8.74 -6.85
CA LYS A 147 11.86 -9.85 -5.95
C LYS A 147 10.84 -9.41 -4.91
N LEU A 148 9.66 -10.03 -4.94
CA LEU A 148 8.68 -9.91 -3.87
C LEU A 148 9.07 -10.81 -2.71
N VAL A 149 8.82 -10.33 -1.50
CA VAL A 149 9.03 -11.13 -0.30
C VAL A 149 7.99 -12.24 -0.21
N SER A 150 8.42 -13.44 0.17
CA SER A 150 7.54 -14.58 0.46
C SER A 150 7.24 -14.65 1.96
N THR A 151 6.43 -13.72 2.49
CA THR A 151 5.91 -13.81 3.87
C THR A 151 4.39 -13.88 3.91
N SER A 152 3.85 -14.44 4.99
CA SER A 152 2.40 -14.56 5.22
C SER A 152 1.78 -13.33 5.90
N THR A 153 2.59 -12.42 6.45
CA THR A 153 2.12 -11.32 7.32
C THR A 153 2.36 -9.94 6.74
N VAL A 154 3.47 -9.74 6.01
CA VAL A 154 3.84 -8.46 5.41
C VAL A 154 4.22 -8.64 3.93
N ARG A 155 3.50 -7.96 3.05
CA ARG A 155 3.69 -8.04 1.59
C ARG A 155 4.42 -6.81 1.07
N GLY A 156 5.44 -7.03 0.24
CA GLY A 156 6.19 -5.97 -0.42
C GLY A 156 7.44 -6.49 -1.13
N TRP A 157 8.25 -5.57 -1.64
CA TRP A 157 9.48 -5.89 -2.36
C TRP A 157 10.63 -6.19 -1.39
N GLU A 158 11.30 -7.32 -1.57
CA GLU A 158 12.62 -7.60 -0.99
C GLU A 158 13.70 -6.85 -1.76
N SER A 159 13.61 -6.84 -3.09
CA SER A 159 14.46 -6.07 -3.99
C SER A 159 13.63 -5.48 -5.13
N LEU A 160 13.86 -4.20 -5.43
CA LEU A 160 13.23 -3.49 -6.56
C LEU A 160 14.28 -2.61 -7.24
N PRO A 161 15.05 -3.14 -8.21
CA PRO A 161 16.08 -2.37 -8.88
C PRO A 161 15.46 -1.31 -9.79
N LEU A 162 15.73 -0.03 -9.53
CA LEU A 162 15.25 1.08 -10.34
C LEU A 162 16.26 1.44 -11.44
N ILE A 163 15.76 1.66 -12.65
CA ILE A 163 16.52 2.17 -13.79
C ILE A 163 16.23 3.67 -13.91
N VAL A 164 17.25 4.51 -13.76
CA VAL A 164 17.14 5.98 -13.81
C VAL A 164 18.01 6.57 -14.93
N GLY A 165 17.58 7.67 -15.53
CA GLY A 165 18.34 8.38 -16.59
C GLY A 165 17.98 7.96 -18.02
N SER A 166 18.83 8.31 -18.98
CA SER A 166 18.63 8.13 -20.45
C SER A 166 18.56 6.67 -20.94
N SER A 167 18.58 5.70 -20.02
CA SER A 167 18.37 4.28 -20.28
C SER A 167 16.94 3.81 -19.99
N VAL A 168 16.02 4.72 -19.62
CA VAL A 168 14.58 4.41 -19.60
C VAL A 168 14.09 4.39 -21.04
N PRO A 169 13.73 3.23 -21.62
CA PRO A 169 13.16 3.20 -22.95
C PRO A 169 11.87 4.03 -22.96
N VAL A 170 11.81 5.02 -23.84
CA VAL A 170 10.59 5.78 -24.11
C VAL A 170 9.64 4.81 -24.82
N ALA A 171 8.63 4.33 -24.10
CA ALA A 171 7.49 3.62 -24.69
C ALA A 171 6.55 4.60 -25.40
#